data_AF-A0A4W5MS88-F1
#
_entry.id   AF-A0A4W5MS88-F1
#
_cell.length_a   1.000
_cell.length_b   1.000
_cell.length_c   1.000
_cell.angle_alpha   90.00
_cell.angle_beta   90.00
_cell.angle_gamma   90.00
#
_symmetry.space_group_name_H-M   'P 1'
#
loop_
_entity.id
_entity.type
_entity.pdbx_description
1 polymer ?
#
loop_
_entity_poly.entity_id
_entity_poly.type
_entity_poly.pdbx_seq_one_letter_code
_entity_poly.pdbx_strand_id
1 'polypeptide(L)'
;MYLPPSSDNTILNPWVSFFCSTENRHALPLFTSLVNVVCAYDPVGYGIPYNHLLFSDYREQLVEQAVQILIVTLEHDGGGLDPSVQGEGDASVGPDNLFVNYLSRIHREEDYDFVLKGLARLLVNPLMQTYLPNSTKKIQFHQELLVLFWKLCDFNKKFLFFVLKSSDVLDILVPILFYLNDARANQFKLPLSLLIILSLCLGHQRLQPLFDCLLTIVVNVSPYLKSLSMVTANKLLHLLEAFSTNWFLFSASQNHHLVFFLLEAFNNIIQYQFDGNCNLVYAIIRKRNLFHQLANLPSDPASIQKALLRKRKSPDAITGISRTSSQETVSMEGSRPAVPAEPGTLKTSLVAIPGTPRSITTSIQCIRKVSISLVPTPYWVLSWKCKLPLQTIMRLLQVLVPQVEKICIDKGLTDESEILKFLQHGTLVGLLPVPHPILIRKYQANAGTAMWFRTYMWGVVYLRNVDPPIWYDTDVRLFEIQKM
;
A
#
# COMPACT_ATOMS: atom_id res chain seq x y z
N MET A 1 18.32 -9.76 17.29
CA MET A 1 19.43 -8.84 16.96
C MET A 1 18.99 -7.90 15.84
N TYR A 2 18.01 -7.03 16.10
CA TYR A 2 17.53 -6.04 15.12
C TYR A 2 18.36 -4.77 15.34
N LEU A 3 19.28 -4.48 14.42
CA LEU A 3 19.88 -3.15 14.36
C LEU A 3 18.75 -2.16 14.06
N PRO A 4 18.70 -0.99 14.74
CA PRO A 4 17.82 0.07 14.31
C PRO A 4 18.17 0.41 12.84
N PRO A 5 17.20 0.76 11.98
CA PRO A 5 17.50 1.24 10.65
C PRO A 5 18.41 2.46 10.82
N SER A 6 19.70 2.29 10.54
CA SER A 6 20.65 3.38 10.65
C SER A 6 20.25 4.47 9.67
N SER A 7 20.67 5.69 9.93
CA SER A 7 20.65 6.82 8.99
C SER A 7 21.41 6.55 7.68
N ASP A 8 21.94 5.34 7.50
CA ASP A 8 22.63 4.82 6.32
C ASP A 8 21.66 4.40 5.21
N ASN A 9 20.68 5.25 4.90
CA ASN A 9 19.94 5.16 3.63
C ASN A 9 20.89 5.26 2.41
N THR A 10 22.16 5.60 2.64
CA THR A 10 23.22 5.77 1.64
C THR A 10 24.17 4.58 1.52
N ILE A 11 24.17 3.61 2.46
CA ILE A 11 25.06 2.45 2.34
C ILE A 11 24.34 1.37 1.55
N LEU A 12 24.52 1.42 0.24
CA LEU A 12 24.13 0.37 -0.68
C LEU A 12 24.81 -0.94 -0.28
N ASN A 13 24.08 -2.06 -0.32
CA ASN A 13 24.67 -3.36 -0.09
C ASN A 13 25.76 -3.60 -1.17
N PRO A 14 27.05 -3.65 -0.80
CA PRO A 14 28.15 -3.69 -1.77
C PRO A 14 28.11 -4.96 -2.60
N TRP A 15 27.60 -6.07 -2.05
CA TRP A 15 27.45 -7.34 -2.76
C TRP A 15 26.40 -7.26 -3.84
N VAL A 16 25.22 -6.71 -3.52
CA VAL A 16 24.13 -6.56 -4.50
C VAL A 16 24.52 -5.54 -5.57
N SER A 17 25.22 -4.46 -5.17
CA SER A 17 25.74 -3.44 -6.08
C SER A 17 26.72 -4.07 -7.09
N PHE A 18 27.76 -4.78 -6.62
CA PHE A 18 28.70 -5.47 -7.50
C PHE A 18 27.99 -6.50 -8.39
N PHE A 19 27.09 -7.31 -7.83
CA PHE A 19 26.38 -8.37 -8.55
C PHE A 19 25.59 -7.83 -9.75
N CYS A 20 25.03 -6.63 -9.62
CA CYS A 20 24.25 -5.95 -10.66
C CYS A 20 25.07 -4.96 -11.50
N SER A 21 26.37 -4.81 -11.26
CA SER A 21 27.23 -3.82 -11.91
C SER A 21 27.86 -4.31 -13.21
N THR A 22 28.40 -3.39 -14.00
CA THR A 22 29.23 -3.66 -15.19
C THR A 22 30.55 -4.39 -14.88
N GLU A 23 31.00 -4.37 -13.62
CA GLU A 23 32.20 -5.10 -13.20
C GLU A 23 31.95 -6.62 -13.21
N ASN A 24 30.70 -7.05 -13.02
CA ASN A 24 30.30 -8.44 -13.12
C ASN A 24 30.09 -8.85 -14.59
N ARG A 25 31.12 -9.46 -15.19
CA ARG A 25 31.08 -10.00 -16.56
C ARG A 25 29.98 -11.06 -16.79
N HIS A 26 29.48 -11.67 -15.72
CA HIS A 26 28.46 -12.72 -15.77
C HIS A 26 27.05 -12.19 -15.46
N ALA A 27 26.85 -10.88 -15.30
CA ALA A 27 25.56 -10.30 -14.92
C ALA A 27 24.40 -10.72 -15.86
N LEU A 28 24.61 -10.71 -17.18
CA LEU A 28 23.58 -11.11 -18.14
C LEU A 28 23.27 -12.63 -18.09
N PRO A 29 24.26 -13.54 -18.16
CA PRO A 29 24.02 -14.97 -17.94
C PRO A 29 23.32 -15.28 -16.62
N LEU A 30 23.70 -14.60 -15.53
CA LEU A 30 23.06 -14.79 -14.22
C LEU A 30 21.61 -14.33 -14.24
N PHE A 31 21.34 -13.13 -14.76
CA PHE A 31 19.97 -12.61 -14.89
C PHE A 31 19.08 -13.55 -15.69
N THR A 32 19.52 -13.94 -16.89
CA THR A 32 18.77 -14.86 -17.77
C THR A 32 18.59 -16.23 -17.13
N SER A 33 19.60 -16.77 -16.43
CA SER A 33 19.49 -18.05 -15.72
C SER A 33 18.48 -18.00 -14.58
N LEU A 34 18.48 -16.94 -13.77
CA LEU A 34 17.52 -16.77 -12.68
C LEU A 34 16.08 -16.71 -13.21
N VAL A 35 15.84 -15.93 -14.27
CA VAL A 35 14.51 -15.84 -14.91
C VAL A 35 14.09 -17.20 -15.46
N ASN A 36 14.99 -17.91 -16.15
CA ASN A 36 14.72 -19.24 -16.71
C ASN A 36 14.42 -20.28 -15.64
N VAL A 37 15.21 -20.34 -14.57
CA VAL A 37 14.99 -21.27 -13.45
C VAL A 37 13.60 -21.08 -12.86
N VAL A 38 13.18 -19.83 -12.63
CA VAL A 38 11.86 -19.53 -12.08
C VAL A 38 10.75 -19.85 -13.08
N CYS A 39 10.82 -19.33 -14.31
CA CYS A 39 9.72 -19.46 -15.27
C CYS A 39 9.58 -20.87 -15.83
N ALA A 40 10.67 -21.65 -15.94
CA ALA A 40 10.64 -23.01 -16.47
C ALA A 40 10.19 -24.06 -15.42
N TYR A 41 10.18 -23.71 -14.13
CA TYR A 41 9.81 -24.67 -13.08
C TYR A 41 8.36 -25.17 -13.20
N ASP A 42 8.22 -26.49 -13.12
CA ASP A 42 6.94 -27.19 -13.14
C ASP A 42 6.79 -28.01 -11.85
N PRO A 43 5.89 -27.58 -10.92
CA PRO A 43 5.66 -28.27 -9.66
C PRO A 43 4.87 -29.59 -9.82
N VAL A 44 4.23 -29.81 -10.97
CA VAL A 44 3.42 -31.01 -11.25
C VAL A 44 4.26 -32.09 -11.93
N GLY A 45 5.22 -31.70 -12.78
CA GLY A 45 6.13 -32.62 -13.47
C GLY A 45 5.36 -33.60 -14.37
N TYR A 46 5.51 -34.91 -14.14
CA TYR A 46 4.85 -35.95 -14.93
C TYR A 46 3.31 -36.05 -14.71
N GLY A 47 2.72 -35.22 -13.84
CA GLY A 47 1.27 -35.24 -13.59
C GLY A 47 0.78 -36.45 -12.80
N ILE A 48 1.70 -37.19 -12.17
CA ILE A 48 1.37 -38.36 -11.35
C ILE A 48 0.88 -37.87 -9.97
N PRO A 49 -0.32 -38.28 -9.51
CA PRO A 49 -0.82 -37.98 -8.17
C PRO A 49 0.16 -38.41 -7.08
N TYR A 50 0.33 -37.60 -6.03
CA TYR A 50 1.19 -37.85 -4.87
C TYR A 50 2.70 -38.00 -5.19
N ASN A 51 3.15 -37.63 -6.39
CA ASN A 51 4.56 -37.71 -6.78
C ASN A 51 5.50 -37.01 -5.78
N HIS A 52 5.07 -35.88 -5.22
CA HIS A 52 5.82 -35.10 -4.23
C HIS A 52 5.93 -35.75 -2.83
N LEU A 53 5.18 -36.82 -2.55
CA LEU A 53 5.32 -37.61 -1.32
C LEU A 53 6.35 -38.73 -1.51
N LEU A 54 6.53 -39.19 -2.75
CA LEU A 54 7.42 -40.30 -3.09
C LEU A 54 8.84 -39.82 -3.40
N PHE A 55 8.98 -38.60 -3.93
CA PHE A 55 10.27 -38.05 -4.35
C PHE A 55 10.49 -36.65 -3.81
N SER A 56 11.68 -36.42 -3.24
CA SER A 56 12.14 -35.10 -2.81
C SER A 56 12.44 -34.21 -4.01
N ASP A 57 11.80 -33.06 -4.08
CA ASP A 57 11.94 -32.11 -5.18
C ASP A 57 12.83 -30.93 -4.79
N TYR A 58 14.14 -31.15 -4.88
CA TYR A 58 15.19 -30.16 -4.59
C TYR A 58 15.16 -28.93 -5.51
N ARG A 59 14.47 -29.02 -6.66
CA ARG A 59 14.34 -27.91 -7.63
C ARG A 59 13.50 -26.78 -7.06
N GLU A 60 12.52 -27.07 -6.20
CA GLU A 60 11.69 -26.04 -5.57
C GLU A 60 12.54 -25.07 -4.74
N GLN A 61 13.47 -25.59 -3.94
CA GLN A 61 14.37 -24.77 -3.13
C GLN A 61 15.22 -23.86 -4.01
N LEU A 62 15.79 -24.39 -5.11
CA LEU A 62 16.56 -23.58 -6.07
C LEU A 62 15.71 -22.46 -6.68
N VAL A 63 14.47 -22.76 -7.06
CA VAL A 63 13.53 -21.79 -7.65
C VAL A 63 13.16 -20.70 -6.65
N GLU A 64 12.92 -21.07 -5.40
CA GLU A 64 12.64 -20.15 -4.32
C GLU A 64 13.81 -19.18 -4.07
N GLN A 65 15.04 -19.71 -3.99
CA GLN A 65 16.22 -18.85 -3.86
C GLN A 65 16.42 -17.97 -5.10
N ALA A 66 16.20 -18.52 -6.30
CA ALA A 66 16.35 -17.78 -7.54
C ALA A 66 15.37 -16.59 -7.62
N VAL A 67 14.09 -16.78 -7.25
CA VAL A 67 13.10 -15.69 -7.24
C VAL A 67 13.44 -14.65 -6.16
N GLN A 68 13.90 -15.07 -4.98
CA GLN A 68 14.31 -14.15 -3.91
C GLN A 68 15.52 -13.30 -4.33
N ILE A 69 16.56 -13.91 -4.91
CA ILE A 69 17.73 -13.20 -5.45
C ILE A 69 17.30 -12.23 -6.54
N LEU A 70 16.43 -12.66 -7.45
CA LEU A 70 15.93 -11.81 -8.54
C LEU A 70 15.17 -10.59 -8.00
N ILE A 71 14.34 -10.75 -6.98
CA ILE A 71 13.63 -9.62 -6.36
C ILE A 71 14.60 -8.65 -5.68
N VAL A 72 15.52 -9.16 -4.86
CA VAL A 72 16.49 -8.34 -4.12
C VAL A 72 17.40 -7.56 -5.07
N THR A 73 17.84 -8.18 -6.16
CA THR A 73 18.66 -7.53 -7.19
C THR A 73 17.89 -6.49 -7.98
N LEU A 74 16.61 -6.72 -8.29
CA LEU A 74 15.74 -5.74 -8.97
C LEU A 74 15.29 -4.57 -8.08
N GLU A 75 15.37 -4.70 -6.76
CA GLU A 75 15.02 -3.63 -5.81
C GLU A 75 16.19 -2.69 -5.49
N HIS A 76 17.41 -3.06 -5.90
CA HIS A 76 18.59 -2.25 -5.63
C HIS A 76 18.57 -0.99 -6.51
N ASP A 77 18.29 0.16 -5.90
CA ASP A 77 18.57 1.47 -6.47
C ASP A 77 20.08 1.60 -6.63
N GLY A 78 20.58 1.31 -7.82
CA GLY A 78 21.98 1.49 -8.15
C GLY A 78 22.30 2.98 -8.08
N GLY A 79 22.89 3.41 -6.97
CA GLY A 79 23.82 4.55 -6.89
C GLY A 79 23.33 5.94 -7.33
N GLY A 80 22.10 6.10 -7.80
CA GLY A 80 21.62 7.32 -8.43
C GLY A 80 21.51 8.47 -7.44
N LEU A 81 22.60 9.22 -7.28
CA LEU A 81 22.57 10.58 -6.75
C LEU A 81 21.52 11.40 -7.50
N ASP A 82 20.76 12.16 -6.72
CA ASP A 82 19.77 13.15 -7.14
C ASP A 82 19.98 13.71 -8.57
N PRO A 83 18.94 13.72 -9.44
CA PRO A 83 18.99 14.36 -10.76
C PRO A 83 19.12 15.90 -10.70
N SER A 84 19.42 16.47 -9.53
CA SER A 84 19.56 17.91 -9.31
C SER A 84 21.02 18.42 -9.36
N VAL A 85 21.99 17.57 -9.75
CA VAL A 85 23.42 17.92 -9.83
C VAL A 85 24.01 17.78 -11.25
N GLN A 86 23.26 17.29 -12.24
CA GLN A 86 23.78 17.18 -13.60
C GLN A 86 23.61 18.49 -14.36
N GLY A 87 24.73 19.17 -14.60
CA GLY A 87 24.86 20.18 -15.64
C GLY A 87 24.53 19.57 -17.00
N GLU A 88 23.97 20.40 -17.88
CA GLU A 88 23.57 20.04 -19.24
C GLU A 88 24.76 19.48 -20.02
N GLY A 89 24.75 18.16 -20.24
CA GLY A 89 25.80 17.47 -20.98
C GLY A 89 25.64 15.95 -20.94
N ASP A 90 25.02 15.44 -22.00
CA ASP A 90 25.01 14.05 -22.46
C ASP A 90 23.90 13.11 -21.94
N ALA A 91 23.29 12.43 -22.90
CA ALA A 91 22.03 11.70 -22.78
C ALA A 91 22.28 10.19 -22.72
N SER A 92 22.39 9.62 -21.51
CA SER A 92 21.96 8.24 -21.18
C SER A 92 22.29 7.85 -19.73
N VAL A 93 21.52 8.32 -18.75
CA VAL A 93 21.62 7.80 -17.37
C VAL A 93 20.51 6.77 -17.17
N GLY A 94 20.76 5.55 -17.65
CA GLY A 94 19.97 4.39 -17.24
C GLY A 94 20.27 4.06 -15.77
N PRO A 95 19.41 3.30 -15.07
CA PRO A 95 19.71 2.85 -13.71
C PRO A 95 21.04 2.07 -13.72
N ASP A 96 21.95 2.37 -12.80
CA ASP A 96 23.27 1.71 -12.68
C ASP A 96 23.16 0.18 -12.52
N ASN A 97 21.94 -0.31 -12.22
CA ASN A 97 21.59 -1.70 -12.10
C ASN A 97 21.34 -2.37 -13.46
N LEU A 98 22.27 -3.23 -13.88
CA LEU A 98 22.17 -3.97 -15.14
C LEU A 98 20.96 -4.91 -15.20
N PHE A 99 20.51 -5.48 -14.08
CA PHE A 99 19.36 -6.40 -14.07
C PHE A 99 18.08 -5.65 -14.45
N VAL A 100 17.88 -4.45 -13.88
CA VAL A 100 16.77 -3.57 -14.25
C VAL A 100 16.87 -3.16 -15.72
N ASN A 101 18.07 -2.84 -16.20
CA ASN A 101 18.31 -2.50 -17.59
C ASN A 101 17.95 -3.66 -18.53
N TYR A 102 18.45 -4.87 -18.27
CA TYR A 102 18.13 -6.07 -19.05
C TYR A 102 16.63 -6.35 -19.06
N LEU A 103 15.98 -6.33 -17.89
CA LEU A 103 14.53 -6.53 -17.75
C LEU A 103 13.71 -5.54 -18.58
N SER A 104 14.09 -4.25 -18.56
CA SER A 104 13.41 -3.20 -19.33
C SER A 104 13.59 -3.34 -20.84
N ARG A 105 14.67 -4.01 -21.29
CA ARG A 105 15.02 -4.20 -22.71
C ARG A 105 14.48 -5.49 -23.32
N ILE A 106 13.92 -6.41 -22.52
CA ILE A 106 13.19 -7.57 -23.06
C ILE A 106 12.05 -7.07 -23.94
N HIS A 107 11.98 -7.54 -25.19
CA HIS A 107 11.03 -7.05 -26.18
C HIS A 107 10.49 -8.11 -27.14
N ARG A 108 11.04 -9.33 -27.13
CA ARG A 108 10.54 -10.41 -27.98
C ARG A 108 9.25 -10.95 -27.38
N GLU A 109 8.24 -11.14 -28.21
CA GLU A 109 6.95 -11.68 -27.76
C GLU A 109 7.09 -13.11 -27.21
N GLU A 110 7.99 -13.92 -27.79
CA GLU A 110 8.30 -15.27 -27.29
C GLU A 110 8.82 -15.24 -25.84
N ASP A 111 9.66 -14.26 -25.49
CA ASP A 111 10.17 -14.10 -24.13
C ASP A 111 9.05 -13.66 -23.18
N TYR A 112 8.13 -12.80 -23.64
CA TYR A 112 6.97 -12.40 -22.85
C TYR A 112 6.01 -13.56 -22.60
N ASP A 113 5.73 -14.36 -23.62
CA ASP A 113 4.88 -15.55 -23.52
C ASP A 113 5.48 -16.58 -22.57
N PHE A 114 6.79 -16.85 -22.69
CA PHE A 114 7.51 -17.75 -21.78
C PHE A 114 7.41 -17.31 -20.31
N VAL A 115 7.67 -16.03 -20.03
CA VAL A 115 7.58 -15.48 -18.67
C VAL A 115 6.14 -15.53 -18.16
N LEU A 116 5.17 -15.10 -18.97
CA LEU A 116 3.76 -15.05 -18.57
C LEU A 116 3.21 -16.44 -18.27
N LYS A 117 3.43 -17.41 -19.16
CA LYS A 117 3.00 -18.81 -18.96
C LYS A 117 3.70 -19.47 -17.79
N GLY A 118 4.99 -19.20 -17.60
CA GLY A 118 5.74 -19.69 -16.45
C GLY A 118 5.15 -19.19 -15.13
N LEU A 119 4.92 -17.88 -15.01
CA LEU A 119 4.32 -17.29 -13.81
C LEU A 119 2.87 -17.74 -13.61
N ALA A 120 2.06 -17.78 -14.67
CA ALA A 120 0.68 -18.23 -14.62
C ALA A 120 0.59 -19.69 -14.12
N ARG A 121 1.39 -20.60 -14.68
CA ARG A 121 1.45 -22.00 -14.24
C ARG A 121 1.71 -22.12 -12.74
N LEU A 122 2.66 -21.35 -12.22
CA LEU A 122 3.00 -21.39 -10.81
C LEU A 122 1.90 -20.77 -9.93
N LEU A 123 1.31 -19.65 -10.34
CA LEU A 123 0.22 -19.00 -9.60
C LEU A 123 -1.08 -19.82 -9.61
N VAL A 124 -1.37 -20.56 -10.68
CA VAL A 124 -2.55 -21.43 -10.80
C VAL A 124 -2.42 -22.72 -9.97
N ASN A 125 -1.21 -23.08 -9.52
CA ASN A 125 -0.95 -24.31 -8.76
C ASN A 125 -1.98 -24.67 -7.66
N PRO A 126 -2.40 -23.77 -6.73
CA PRO A 126 -3.39 -24.11 -5.72
C PRO A 126 -4.83 -24.26 -6.25
N LEU A 127 -5.11 -23.76 -7.45
CA LEU A 127 -6.40 -23.88 -8.13
C LEU A 127 -6.54 -25.18 -8.91
N MET A 128 -5.45 -25.94 -9.11
CA MET A 128 -5.52 -27.21 -9.81
C MET A 128 -6.33 -28.22 -9.00
N GLN A 129 -7.49 -28.59 -9.54
CA GLN A 129 -8.36 -29.61 -8.96
C GLN A 129 -8.02 -30.97 -9.56
N THR A 130 -7.68 -31.90 -8.69
CA THR A 130 -7.63 -33.33 -9.01
C THR A 130 -8.77 -34.04 -8.29
N TYR A 131 -9.28 -35.12 -8.88
CA TYR A 131 -10.27 -35.99 -8.22
C TYR A 131 -9.79 -36.53 -6.87
N LEU A 132 -8.46 -36.62 -6.68
CA LEU A 132 -7.83 -37.10 -5.46
C LEU A 132 -7.45 -35.91 -4.55
N PRO A 133 -7.78 -35.95 -3.24
CA PRO A 133 -7.48 -34.88 -2.31
C PRO A 133 -5.98 -34.79 -2.03
N ASN A 134 -5.44 -33.56 -1.96
CA ASN A 134 -4.02 -33.27 -1.69
C ASN A 134 -3.05 -34.03 -2.61
N SER A 135 -3.47 -34.35 -3.83
CA SER A 135 -2.68 -35.17 -4.74
C SER A 135 -1.66 -34.37 -5.54
N THR A 136 -1.77 -33.04 -5.54
CA THR A 136 -0.83 -32.12 -6.16
C THR A 136 0.00 -31.38 -5.10
N LYS A 137 1.27 -31.17 -5.42
CA LYS A 137 2.18 -30.36 -4.61
C LYS A 137 1.71 -28.90 -4.62
N LYS A 138 1.68 -28.27 -3.44
CA LYS A 138 1.40 -26.84 -3.28
C LYS A 138 2.69 -26.07 -3.07
N ILE A 139 2.96 -25.10 -3.95
CA ILE A 139 4.13 -24.22 -3.82
C ILE A 139 4.00 -23.28 -2.61
N GLN A 140 5.11 -22.95 -1.97
CA GLN A 140 5.14 -22.04 -0.80
C GLN A 140 5.53 -20.59 -1.14
N PHE A 141 6.13 -20.35 -2.30
CA PHE A 141 6.73 -19.06 -2.69
C PHE A 141 5.84 -18.18 -3.60
N HIS A 142 4.51 -18.30 -3.47
CA HIS A 142 3.56 -17.53 -4.29
C HIS A 142 3.63 -16.01 -4.04
N GLN A 143 4.02 -15.58 -2.84
CA GLN A 143 4.17 -14.16 -2.50
C GLN A 143 5.31 -13.52 -3.33
N GLU A 144 6.43 -14.22 -3.45
CA GLU A 144 7.56 -13.81 -4.28
C GLU A 144 7.19 -13.75 -5.76
N LEU A 145 6.37 -14.69 -6.25
CA LEU A 145 5.89 -14.67 -7.63
C LEU A 145 5.03 -13.43 -7.92
N LEU A 146 4.15 -13.04 -7.00
CA LEU A 146 3.33 -11.82 -7.15
C LEU A 146 4.21 -10.56 -7.19
N VAL A 147 5.24 -10.51 -6.35
CA VAL A 147 6.22 -9.43 -6.34
C VAL A 147 7.01 -9.38 -7.65
N LEU A 148 7.51 -10.53 -8.12
CA LEU A 148 8.25 -10.61 -9.38
C LEU A 148 7.39 -10.15 -10.55
N PHE A 149 6.14 -10.61 -10.62
CA PHE A 149 5.18 -10.18 -11.64
C PHE A 149 4.95 -8.66 -11.60
N TRP A 150 4.80 -8.08 -10.40
CA TRP A 150 4.70 -6.64 -10.24
C TRP A 150 5.96 -5.92 -10.76
N LYS A 151 7.16 -6.37 -10.41
CA LYS A 151 8.42 -5.78 -10.86
C LYS A 151 8.61 -5.88 -12.38
N LEU A 152 8.23 -7.01 -12.99
CA LEU A 152 8.20 -7.18 -14.45
C LEU A 152 7.31 -6.14 -15.13
N CYS A 153 6.09 -5.96 -14.63
CA CYS A 153 5.14 -4.97 -15.15
C CYS A 153 5.61 -3.52 -14.93
N ASP A 154 6.31 -3.26 -13.83
CA ASP A 154 6.75 -1.92 -13.50
C ASP A 154 7.95 -1.49 -14.36
N PHE A 155 8.99 -2.32 -14.44
CA PHE A 155 10.20 -2.01 -15.21
C PHE A 155 10.04 -2.19 -16.72
N ASN A 156 9.11 -3.04 -17.17
CA ASN A 156 8.87 -3.27 -18.58
C ASN A 156 7.41 -2.95 -18.96
N LYS A 157 7.16 -1.70 -19.37
CA LYS A 157 5.81 -1.27 -19.77
C LYS A 157 5.31 -2.01 -21.02
N LYS A 158 6.19 -2.48 -21.90
CA LYS A 158 5.80 -3.28 -23.08
C LYS A 158 5.25 -4.65 -22.66
N PHE A 159 5.90 -5.30 -21.69
CA PHE A 159 5.38 -6.51 -21.06
C PHE A 159 4.01 -6.27 -20.40
N LEU A 160 3.85 -5.18 -19.64
CA LEU A 160 2.53 -4.82 -19.07
C LEU A 160 1.44 -4.68 -20.15
N PHE A 161 1.73 -3.98 -21.25
CA PHE A 161 0.78 -3.87 -22.36
C PHE A 161 0.50 -5.20 -23.04
N PHE A 162 1.51 -6.07 -23.17
CA PHE A 162 1.34 -7.43 -23.68
C PHE A 162 0.37 -8.22 -22.81
N VAL A 163 0.56 -8.23 -21.48
CA VAL A 163 -0.35 -8.90 -20.54
C VAL A 163 -1.77 -8.34 -20.62
N LEU A 164 -1.92 -7.01 -20.66
CA LEU A 164 -3.25 -6.37 -20.71
C LEU A 164 -3.99 -6.59 -22.04
N LYS A 165 -3.26 -6.83 -23.13
CA LYS A 165 -3.85 -7.14 -24.45
C LYS A 165 -4.07 -8.64 -24.66
N SER A 166 -3.31 -9.48 -23.97
CA SER A 166 -3.45 -10.93 -24.08
C SER A 166 -4.77 -11.41 -23.45
N SER A 167 -5.35 -12.46 -24.04
CA SER A 167 -6.44 -13.23 -23.41
C SER A 167 -6.02 -13.85 -22.08
N ASP A 168 -4.72 -14.06 -21.89
CA ASP A 168 -4.13 -14.79 -20.78
C ASP A 168 -4.05 -13.95 -19.49
N VAL A 169 -4.56 -12.70 -19.52
CA VAL A 169 -4.68 -11.86 -18.33
C VAL A 169 -5.48 -12.54 -17.22
N LEU A 170 -6.47 -13.35 -17.59
CA LEU A 170 -7.31 -14.11 -16.64
C LEU A 170 -6.51 -15.19 -15.91
N ASP A 171 -5.51 -15.79 -16.57
CA ASP A 171 -4.65 -16.82 -15.98
C ASP A 171 -3.74 -16.26 -14.88
N ILE A 172 -3.58 -14.93 -14.82
CA ILE A 172 -2.92 -14.23 -13.72
C ILE A 172 -3.95 -13.67 -12.73
N LEU A 173 -5.02 -13.05 -13.21
CA LEU A 173 -5.99 -12.35 -12.37
C LEU A 173 -6.78 -13.31 -11.48
N VAL A 174 -7.20 -14.47 -11.99
CA VAL A 174 -7.98 -15.44 -11.22
C VAL A 174 -7.18 -16.00 -10.04
N PRO A 175 -5.92 -16.46 -10.20
CA PRO A 175 -5.07 -16.80 -9.06
C PRO A 175 -4.86 -15.68 -8.06
N ILE A 176 -4.65 -14.44 -8.50
CA ILE A 176 -4.49 -13.29 -7.60
C ILE A 176 -5.75 -13.14 -6.73
N LEU A 177 -6.94 -13.18 -7.35
CA LEU A 177 -8.20 -13.10 -6.62
C LEU A 177 -8.40 -14.28 -5.66
N PHE A 178 -8.00 -15.49 -6.07
CA PHE A 178 -8.02 -16.65 -5.21
C PHE A 178 -7.14 -16.46 -3.97
N TYR A 179 -5.87 -16.07 -4.14
CA TYR A 179 -4.96 -15.82 -3.02
C TYR A 179 -5.46 -14.69 -2.10
N LEU A 180 -6.05 -13.63 -2.68
CA LEU A 180 -6.69 -12.56 -1.89
C LEU A 180 -7.87 -13.07 -1.07
N ASN A 181 -8.67 -14.00 -1.62
CA ASN A 181 -9.82 -14.59 -0.94
C ASN A 181 -9.43 -15.67 0.09
N ASP A 182 -8.43 -16.51 -0.20
CA ASP A 182 -7.90 -17.50 0.74
C ASP A 182 -7.25 -16.82 1.95
N ALA A 183 -6.50 -15.72 1.71
CA ALA A 183 -5.99 -14.88 2.76
C ALA A 183 -7.11 -14.34 3.66
N ARG A 184 -8.30 -14.02 3.10
CA ARG A 184 -9.47 -13.60 3.88
C ARG A 184 -10.02 -14.70 4.80
N ALA A 185 -10.01 -15.96 4.38
CA ALA A 185 -10.64 -17.07 5.11
C ALA A 185 -9.84 -17.55 6.33
N ASN A 186 -8.52 -17.40 6.33
CA ASN A 186 -7.66 -17.88 7.40
C ASN A 186 -7.53 -16.83 8.53
N GLN A 187 -8.20 -17.02 9.67
CA GLN A 187 -8.09 -16.14 10.85
C GLN A 187 -6.69 -16.02 11.48
N PHE A 188 -5.69 -16.81 11.06
CA PHE A 188 -4.29 -16.73 11.52
C PHE A 188 -3.27 -16.53 10.38
N LYS A 189 -3.71 -16.61 9.12
CA LYS A 189 -2.96 -16.16 7.92
C LYS A 189 -3.73 -15.03 7.23
N LEU A 190 -4.29 -14.17 8.09
CA LEU A 190 -5.35 -13.19 7.85
C LEU A 190 -5.18 -12.37 6.57
N PRO A 191 -6.26 -11.71 6.12
CA PRO A 191 -6.28 -10.63 5.15
C PRO A 191 -5.35 -9.49 5.61
N LEU A 192 -4.06 -9.69 5.37
CA LEU A 192 -2.96 -8.91 5.87
C LEU A 192 -2.80 -7.60 5.10
N SER A 193 -3.31 -7.54 3.87
CA SER A 193 -3.06 -6.40 2.98
C SER A 193 -4.04 -5.24 3.13
N LEU A 194 -5.27 -5.48 3.59
CA LEU A 194 -6.28 -4.41 3.66
C LEU A 194 -6.94 -4.31 5.04
N LEU A 195 -7.32 -5.42 5.67
CA LEU A 195 -8.02 -5.37 6.97
C LEU A 195 -7.06 -5.27 8.15
N ILE A 196 -5.90 -5.94 8.09
CA ILE A 196 -4.84 -5.79 9.09
C ILE A 196 -4.11 -4.47 8.91
N ILE A 197 -3.93 -3.93 7.69
CA ILE A 197 -3.33 -2.60 7.58
C ILE A 197 -4.30 -1.53 8.10
N LEU A 198 -5.61 -1.63 7.85
CA LEU A 198 -6.60 -0.75 8.47
C LEU A 198 -6.67 -0.89 10.00
N SER A 199 -6.49 -2.11 10.55
CA SER A 199 -6.53 -2.35 12.01
C SER A 199 -5.18 -2.12 12.71
N LEU A 200 -4.03 -2.19 12.02
CA LEU A 200 -2.70 -1.81 12.52
C LEU A 200 -2.41 -0.30 12.35
N CYS A 201 -3.15 0.40 11.48
CA CYS A 201 -3.16 1.88 11.39
C CYS A 201 -3.40 2.56 12.75
N LEU A 202 -3.97 1.85 13.72
CA LEU A 202 -4.31 2.38 15.04
C LEU A 202 -3.14 2.39 16.05
N GLY A 203 -1.93 1.89 15.74
CA GLY A 203 -0.87 1.87 16.75
C GLY A 203 0.60 1.75 16.34
N HIS A 204 0.97 1.33 15.12
CA HIS A 204 2.39 1.09 14.81
C HIS A 204 2.96 2.14 13.84
N GLN A 205 3.78 3.06 14.35
CA GLN A 205 4.45 4.12 13.57
C GLN A 205 5.24 3.59 12.35
N ARG A 206 5.63 2.30 12.36
CA ARG A 206 6.37 1.65 11.28
C ARG A 206 5.56 1.41 9.99
N LEU A 207 4.23 1.53 10.03
CA LEU A 207 3.34 1.31 8.87
C LEU A 207 2.82 2.59 8.22
N GLN A 208 3.16 3.75 8.78
CA GLN A 208 2.79 5.06 8.24
C GLN A 208 3.15 5.23 6.74
N PRO A 209 4.28 4.71 6.22
CA PRO A 209 4.60 4.82 4.80
C PRO A 209 3.59 4.18 3.84
N LEU A 210 2.81 3.19 4.30
CA LEU A 210 1.88 2.44 3.47
C LEU A 210 0.50 3.10 3.37
N PHE A 211 0.17 4.05 4.26
CA PHE A 211 -1.16 4.63 4.33
C PHE A 211 -1.57 5.30 3.02
N ASP A 212 -0.65 6.02 2.38
CA ASP A 212 -0.85 6.69 1.10
C ASP A 212 -1.22 5.69 -0.03
N CYS A 213 -0.45 4.60 -0.14
CA CYS A 213 -0.69 3.54 -1.11
C CYS A 213 -2.07 2.89 -0.91
N LEU A 214 -2.41 2.56 0.34
CA LEU A 214 -3.64 1.83 0.65
C LEU A 214 -4.88 2.68 0.50
N LEU A 215 -4.83 3.93 0.94
CA LEU A 215 -5.94 4.87 0.74
C LEU A 215 -6.12 5.19 -0.75
N THR A 216 -5.05 5.24 -1.53
CA THR A 216 -5.14 5.37 -2.99
C THR A 216 -5.91 4.20 -3.61
N ILE A 217 -5.66 2.96 -3.16
CA ILE A 217 -6.42 1.78 -3.61
C ILE A 217 -7.90 1.92 -3.22
N VAL A 218 -8.18 2.29 -1.96
CA VAL A 218 -9.56 2.48 -1.48
C VAL A 218 -10.30 3.53 -2.32
N VAL A 219 -9.64 4.66 -2.63
CA VAL A 219 -10.22 5.71 -3.48
C VAL A 219 -10.51 5.20 -4.89
N ASN A 220 -9.59 4.46 -5.52
CA ASN A 220 -9.80 3.94 -6.87
C ASN A 220 -10.96 2.93 -6.96
N VAL A 221 -11.15 2.13 -5.91
CA VAL A 221 -12.22 1.11 -5.87
C VAL A 221 -13.55 1.72 -5.41
N SER A 222 -13.51 2.82 -4.66
CA SER A 222 -14.69 3.44 -4.02
C SER A 222 -15.91 3.69 -4.93
N PRO A 223 -15.79 4.11 -6.21
CA PRO A 223 -16.96 4.30 -7.08
C PRO A 223 -17.68 3.01 -7.47
N TYR A 224 -17.06 1.86 -7.22
CA TYR A 224 -17.57 0.54 -7.60
C TYR A 224 -18.03 -0.30 -6.39
N LEU A 225 -17.84 0.21 -5.17
CA LEU A 225 -18.25 -0.49 -3.94
C LEU A 225 -19.77 -0.45 -3.80
N LYS A 226 -20.46 -1.54 -4.12
CA LYS A 226 -21.93 -1.58 -4.10
C LYS A 226 -22.54 -1.86 -2.74
N SER A 227 -21.88 -2.62 -1.87
CA SER A 227 -22.49 -3.07 -0.61
C SER A 227 -21.44 -3.20 0.48
N LEU A 228 -21.24 -2.13 1.24
CA LEU A 228 -20.42 -2.15 2.44
C LEU A 228 -21.22 -2.67 3.65
N SER A 229 -20.61 -3.58 4.41
CA SER A 229 -21.14 -3.99 5.70
C SER A 229 -21.06 -2.86 6.73
N MET A 230 -21.97 -2.87 7.71
CA MET A 230 -21.97 -1.90 8.81
C MET A 230 -20.62 -1.84 9.55
N VAL A 231 -19.96 -2.99 9.73
CA VAL A 231 -18.63 -3.07 10.36
C VAL A 231 -17.58 -2.32 9.54
N THR A 232 -17.58 -2.49 8.21
CA THR A 232 -16.60 -1.85 7.33
C THR A 232 -16.84 -0.33 7.27
N ALA A 233 -18.09 0.09 7.16
CA ALA A 233 -18.48 1.50 7.19
C ALA A 233 -18.00 2.20 8.48
N ASN A 234 -18.26 1.60 9.65
CA ASN A 234 -17.81 2.16 10.92
C ASN A 234 -16.28 2.19 11.02
N LYS A 235 -15.57 1.14 10.58
CA LYS A 235 -14.11 1.12 10.56
C LYS A 235 -13.50 2.24 9.70
N LEU A 236 -14.06 2.50 8.52
CA LEU A 236 -13.61 3.61 7.67
C LEU A 236 -13.84 4.97 8.34
N LEU A 237 -14.96 5.17 9.02
CA LEU A 237 -15.22 6.40 9.77
C LEU A 237 -14.32 6.53 11.01
N HIS A 238 -14.01 5.44 11.71
CA HIS A 238 -13.03 5.44 12.79
C HIS A 238 -11.63 5.81 12.29
N LEU A 239 -11.28 5.38 11.08
CA LEU A 239 -10.01 5.77 10.45
C LEU A 239 -9.99 7.28 10.14
N LEU A 240 -11.08 7.81 9.59
CA LEU A 240 -11.22 9.26 9.37
C LEU A 240 -11.11 10.01 10.69
N GLU A 241 -11.78 9.53 11.74
CA GLU A 241 -11.72 10.10 13.09
C GLU A 241 -10.28 10.16 13.62
N ALA A 242 -9.53 9.06 13.54
CA ALA A 242 -8.13 9.02 13.95
C ALA A 242 -7.25 10.01 13.16
N PHE A 243 -7.37 10.03 11.83
CA PHE A 243 -6.58 10.91 10.96
C PHE A 243 -7.01 12.38 10.99
N SER A 244 -8.23 12.67 11.44
CA SER A 244 -8.74 14.03 11.61
C SER A 244 -8.35 14.68 12.93
N THR A 245 -7.74 13.95 13.87
CA THR A 245 -7.32 14.53 15.15
C THR A 245 -6.31 15.65 14.93
N ASN A 246 -6.51 16.79 15.60
CA ASN A 246 -5.66 17.98 15.40
C ASN A 246 -4.17 17.69 15.62
N TRP A 247 -3.83 16.86 16.62
CA TRP A 247 -2.43 16.49 16.87
C TRP A 247 -1.84 15.70 15.70
N PHE A 248 -2.60 14.78 15.10
CA PHE A 248 -2.14 13.94 14.00
C PHE A 248 -2.01 14.78 12.73
N LEU A 249 -3.04 15.56 12.39
CA LEU A 249 -3.03 16.46 11.24
C LEU A 249 -1.83 17.40 11.24
N PHE A 250 -1.51 17.96 12.41
CA PHE A 250 -0.42 18.92 12.55
C PHE A 250 0.94 18.26 12.79
N SER A 251 1.00 16.94 13.02
CA SER A 251 2.28 16.24 13.28
C SER A 251 3.17 16.11 12.05
N ALA A 252 2.60 16.06 10.85
CA ALA A 252 3.37 15.96 9.61
C ALA A 252 2.66 16.69 8.46
N SER A 253 3.46 17.28 7.57
CA SER A 253 2.95 18.04 6.43
C SER A 253 2.11 17.22 5.46
N GLN A 254 2.25 15.90 5.44
CA GLN A 254 1.54 15.00 4.51
C GLN A 254 0.25 14.40 5.09
N ASN A 255 0.05 14.49 6.42
CA ASN A 255 -1.06 13.77 7.08
C ASN A 255 -2.44 14.24 6.63
N HIS A 256 -2.57 15.50 6.23
CA HIS A 256 -3.82 16.03 5.69
C HIS A 256 -4.25 15.31 4.40
N HIS A 257 -3.31 14.81 3.57
CA HIS A 257 -3.64 14.06 2.35
C HIS A 257 -4.43 12.76 2.65
N LEU A 258 -4.17 12.10 3.78
CA LEU A 258 -4.90 10.90 4.19
C LEU A 258 -6.39 11.19 4.40
N VAL A 259 -6.70 12.36 4.96
CA VAL A 259 -8.08 12.83 5.12
C VAL A 259 -8.71 13.16 3.77
N PHE A 260 -7.96 13.77 2.83
CA PHE A 260 -8.44 13.99 1.46
C PHE A 260 -8.87 12.68 0.80
N PHE A 261 -8.04 11.63 0.85
CA PHE A 261 -8.39 10.33 0.26
C PHE A 261 -9.65 9.73 0.88
N LEU A 262 -9.78 9.75 2.21
CA LEU A 262 -10.97 9.18 2.85
C LEU A 262 -12.26 9.96 2.51
N LEU A 263 -12.20 11.28 2.50
CA LEU A 263 -13.35 12.10 2.11
C LEU A 263 -13.72 11.87 0.63
N GLU A 264 -12.73 11.76 -0.25
CA GLU A 264 -12.95 11.43 -1.67
C GLU A 264 -13.57 10.04 -1.82
N ALA A 265 -13.09 9.03 -1.09
CA ALA A 265 -13.69 7.70 -1.10
C ALA A 265 -15.15 7.72 -0.64
N PHE A 266 -15.47 8.46 0.43
CA PHE A 266 -16.86 8.63 0.88
C PHE A 266 -17.72 9.36 -0.16
N ASN A 267 -17.21 10.43 -0.76
CA ASN A 267 -17.92 11.15 -1.82
C ASN A 267 -18.19 10.25 -3.03
N ASN A 268 -17.22 9.45 -3.45
CA ASN A 268 -17.38 8.51 -4.55
C ASN A 268 -18.46 7.47 -4.25
N ILE A 269 -18.46 6.87 -3.05
CA ILE A 269 -19.48 5.89 -2.66
C ILE A 269 -20.87 6.55 -2.62
N ILE A 270 -20.98 7.76 -2.05
CA ILE A 270 -22.25 8.51 -1.97
C ILE A 270 -22.75 8.90 -3.37
N GLN A 271 -21.86 9.33 -4.28
CA GLN A 271 -22.25 9.82 -5.60
C GLN A 271 -22.57 8.70 -6.59
N TYR A 272 -21.84 7.58 -6.54
CA TYR A 272 -21.94 6.51 -7.53
C TYR A 272 -22.71 5.27 -7.05
N GLN A 273 -22.70 4.98 -5.74
CA GLN A 273 -23.23 3.73 -5.19
C GLN A 273 -24.11 3.97 -3.95
N PHE A 274 -24.88 5.07 -3.92
CA PHE A 274 -25.76 5.39 -2.78
C PHE A 274 -26.73 4.25 -2.46
N ASP A 275 -27.41 3.73 -3.49
CA ASP A 275 -28.51 2.75 -3.41
C ASP A 275 -28.13 1.51 -2.58
N GLY A 276 -26.92 0.99 -2.76
CA GLY A 276 -26.45 -0.21 -2.05
C GLY A 276 -25.63 0.06 -0.77
N ASN A 277 -25.34 1.32 -0.43
CA ASN A 277 -24.48 1.68 0.72
C ASN A 277 -25.21 2.48 1.82
N CYS A 278 -26.46 2.12 2.10
CA CYS A 278 -27.24 2.70 3.20
C CYS A 278 -26.52 2.60 4.56
N ASN A 279 -25.76 1.53 4.80
CA ASN A 279 -24.96 1.33 6.02
C ASN A 279 -23.92 2.45 6.22
N LEU A 280 -23.22 2.86 5.15
CA LEU A 280 -22.23 3.93 5.22
C LEU A 280 -22.91 5.27 5.48
N VAL A 281 -24.00 5.56 4.78
CA VAL A 281 -24.78 6.79 4.93
C VAL A 281 -25.30 6.92 6.36
N TYR A 282 -25.86 5.84 6.91
CA TYR A 282 -26.31 5.80 8.30
C TYR A 282 -25.17 6.06 9.28
N ALA A 283 -24.00 5.43 9.08
CA ALA A 283 -22.85 5.66 9.94
C ALA A 283 -22.33 7.12 9.85
N ILE A 284 -22.37 7.73 8.66
CA ILE A 284 -22.05 9.16 8.46
C ILE A 284 -23.02 10.06 9.21
N ILE A 285 -24.32 9.77 9.17
CA ILE A 285 -25.35 10.51 9.92
C ILE A 285 -25.08 10.43 11.42
N ARG A 286 -24.80 9.23 11.95
CA ARG A 286 -24.49 9.03 13.39
C ARG A 286 -23.23 9.78 13.82
N LYS A 287 -22.22 9.85 12.96
CA LYS A 287 -20.95 10.56 13.23
C LYS A 287 -20.88 11.95 12.59
N ARG A 288 -22.02 12.61 12.31
CA ARG A 288 -22.07 13.93 11.66
C ARG A 288 -21.16 15.00 12.28
N ASN A 289 -21.00 14.97 13.61
CA ASN A 289 -20.15 15.91 14.35
C ASN A 289 -18.69 15.89 13.88
N LEU A 290 -18.18 14.74 13.43
CA LEU A 290 -16.84 14.59 12.88
C LEU A 290 -16.62 15.52 11.68
N PHE A 291 -17.57 15.56 10.76
CA PHE A 291 -17.50 16.38 9.54
C PHE A 291 -17.67 17.86 9.84
N HIS A 292 -18.55 18.21 10.78
CA HIS A 292 -18.68 19.59 11.26
C HIS A 292 -17.41 20.10 11.96
N GLN A 293 -16.74 19.25 12.75
CA GLN A 293 -15.45 19.58 13.38
C GLN A 293 -14.37 19.76 12.31
N LEU A 294 -14.35 18.91 11.29
CA LEU A 294 -13.36 19.01 10.21
C LEU A 294 -13.57 20.27 9.35
N ALA A 295 -14.82 20.67 9.08
CA ALA A 295 -15.13 21.93 8.42
C ALA A 295 -14.65 23.15 9.24
N ASN A 296 -14.75 23.03 10.57
CA ASN A 296 -14.41 24.08 11.54
C ASN A 296 -13.04 23.86 12.21
N LEU A 297 -12.08 23.26 11.51
CA LEU A 297 -10.73 23.05 12.06
C LEU A 297 -10.10 24.35 12.57
N PRO A 298 -9.50 24.37 13.78
CA PRO A 298 -8.86 25.56 14.31
C PRO A 298 -7.63 25.91 13.47
N SER A 299 -7.54 27.16 13.04
CA SER A 299 -6.42 27.70 12.26
C SER A 299 -5.58 28.70 13.04
N ASP A 300 -5.93 28.98 14.29
CA ASP A 300 -5.20 29.92 15.15
C ASP A 300 -3.90 29.30 15.69
N PRO A 301 -2.82 30.10 15.79
CA PRO A 301 -1.50 29.61 16.21
C PRO A 301 -1.51 29.01 17.63
N ALA A 302 -2.36 29.52 18.52
CA ALA A 302 -2.50 29.01 19.88
C ALA A 302 -3.09 27.59 19.92
N SER A 303 -4.14 27.32 19.15
CA SER A 303 -4.74 25.98 19.05
C SER A 303 -3.82 24.98 18.36
N ILE A 304 -3.08 25.40 17.34
CA ILE A 304 -2.09 24.56 16.65
C ILE A 304 -0.98 24.15 17.64
N GLN A 305 -0.41 25.10 18.37
CA GLN A 305 0.61 24.81 19.38
C GLN A 305 0.06 23.93 20.52
N LYS A 306 -1.16 24.21 21.01
CA LYS A 306 -1.82 23.40 22.04
C LYS A 306 -2.07 21.96 21.60
N ALA A 307 -2.43 21.75 20.34
CA ALA A 307 -2.63 20.42 19.77
C ALA A 307 -1.31 19.63 19.66
N LEU A 308 -0.22 20.30 19.29
CA LEU A 308 1.12 19.69 19.24
C LEU A 308 1.68 19.38 20.64
N LEU A 309 1.43 20.24 21.62
CA LEU A 309 1.87 20.05 23.01
C LEU A 309 1.11 18.92 23.71
N ARG A 310 -0.14 18.65 23.35
CA ARG A 310 -0.91 17.50 23.87
C ARG A 310 -0.26 16.16 23.57
N LYS A 311 0.53 16.05 22.49
CA LYS A 311 1.35 14.86 22.18
C LYS A 311 2.29 14.44 23.31
N ARG A 312 2.74 15.39 24.15
CA ARG A 312 3.63 15.12 25.29
C ARG A 312 2.92 14.62 26.56
N LYS A 313 1.59 14.78 26.67
CA LYS A 313 0.83 14.45 27.90
C LYS A 313 -0.06 13.21 27.78
N SER A 314 -0.27 12.66 26.58
CA SER A 314 -1.12 11.49 26.39
C SER A 314 -0.50 10.46 25.46
N PRO A 315 0.40 9.59 25.96
CA PRO A 315 0.62 8.27 25.36
C PRO A 315 -0.63 7.38 25.48
N ASP A 316 -1.50 7.61 26.47
CA ASP A 316 -2.56 6.65 26.85
C ASP A 316 -4.00 6.99 26.43
N ALA A 317 -4.21 8.01 25.58
CA ALA A 317 -5.57 8.35 25.10
C ALA A 317 -6.01 7.56 23.86
N ILE A 318 -5.19 6.62 23.38
CA ILE A 318 -5.55 5.66 22.31
C ILE A 318 -6.00 4.31 22.93
N THR A 319 -5.82 4.11 24.23
CA THR A 319 -6.23 2.92 24.99
C THR A 319 -7.46 3.19 25.85
N GLY A 320 -8.59 3.47 25.20
CA GLY A 320 -9.92 3.58 25.82
C GLY A 320 -10.87 2.50 25.34
N ILE A 321 -10.39 1.26 25.23
CA ILE A 321 -11.25 0.09 25.03
C ILE A 321 -11.58 -0.44 26.41
N SER A 322 -12.83 -0.31 26.84
CA SER A 322 -13.34 -1.03 28.02
C SER A 322 -13.11 -2.53 27.83
N ARG A 323 -12.04 -3.04 28.46
CA ARG A 323 -11.79 -4.47 28.65
C ARG A 323 -12.33 -4.84 30.02
N THR A 324 -13.45 -5.55 30.04
CA THR A 324 -13.75 -6.46 31.14
C THR A 324 -12.88 -7.72 30.98
N SER A 325 -12.28 -8.15 32.09
CA SER A 325 -11.56 -9.42 32.32
C SER A 325 -10.08 -9.53 31.93
N SER A 326 -9.23 -9.16 32.90
CA SER A 326 -7.98 -9.77 33.38
C SER A 326 -7.23 -10.85 32.56
N GLN A 327 -5.97 -10.57 32.22
CA GLN A 327 -4.77 -11.24 32.74
C GLN A 327 -3.48 -10.50 32.29
N GLU A 328 -2.55 -10.35 33.23
CA GLU A 328 -1.32 -9.55 33.17
C GLU A 328 -0.24 -10.13 32.25
N THR A 329 0.52 -9.26 31.57
CA THR A 329 1.96 -9.46 31.31
C THR A 329 2.65 -8.10 31.08
N VAL A 330 3.91 -8.06 31.50
CA VAL A 330 4.69 -6.90 31.98
C VAL A 330 5.24 -6.01 30.86
N SER A 331 5.22 -4.70 31.11
CA SER A 331 5.77 -3.61 30.30
C SER A 331 7.30 -3.50 30.41
N MET A 332 7.99 -3.11 29.34
CA MET A 332 9.24 -2.34 29.45
C MET A 332 9.34 -1.30 28.32
N GLU A 333 9.81 -0.13 28.73
CA GLU A 333 9.55 1.18 28.15
C GLU A 333 10.82 1.80 27.53
N GLY A 334 10.64 2.58 26.47
CA GLY A 334 11.66 3.52 25.97
C GLY A 334 11.63 3.73 24.45
N SER A 335 10.92 4.76 23.97
CA SER A 335 10.95 5.16 22.54
C SER A 335 10.97 6.69 22.39
N ARG A 336 11.92 7.20 21.62
CA ARG A 336 12.01 8.60 21.15
C ARG A 336 11.76 8.65 19.62
N PRO A 337 11.27 9.77 19.05
CA PRO A 337 10.72 9.81 17.68
C PRO A 337 11.79 9.83 16.58
N ALA A 338 11.49 9.22 15.44
CA ALA A 338 12.30 9.17 14.22
C ALA A 338 12.18 10.46 13.35
N VAL A 339 13.20 10.70 12.52
CA VAL A 339 13.42 11.93 11.72
C VAL A 339 12.60 11.92 10.40
N PRO A 340 12.18 13.09 9.87
CA PRO A 340 11.23 13.18 8.73
C PRO A 340 11.86 12.82 7.37
N ALA A 341 11.08 12.17 6.51
CA ALA A 341 11.44 11.84 5.13
C ALA A 341 11.28 13.03 4.15
N GLU A 342 12.16 13.10 3.15
CA GLU A 342 12.23 14.18 2.16
C GLU A 342 11.20 14.05 1.01
N PRO A 343 10.81 15.16 0.35
CA PRO A 343 9.64 15.21 -0.55
C PRO A 343 10.02 15.10 -2.05
N GLY A 344 9.59 14.02 -2.69
CA GLY A 344 9.76 13.77 -4.14
C GLY A 344 8.48 13.88 -4.98
N THR A 345 7.49 14.69 -4.60
CA THR A 345 6.15 14.65 -5.25
C THR A 345 5.60 16.01 -5.66
N LEU A 346 6.40 16.82 -6.35
CA LEU A 346 5.91 18.06 -6.97
C LEU A 346 5.99 17.95 -8.49
N LYS A 347 4.92 17.46 -9.13
CA LYS A 347 4.39 17.89 -10.44
C LYS A 347 3.21 17.03 -10.87
N THR A 348 2.02 17.43 -10.46
CA THR A 348 0.79 17.27 -11.26
C THR A 348 -0.01 18.55 -11.11
N SER A 349 0.26 19.50 -12.02
CA SER A 349 -0.43 20.78 -12.10
C SER A 349 -1.92 20.57 -12.38
N LEU A 350 -2.75 21.18 -11.55
CA LEU A 350 -4.16 21.45 -11.81
C LEU A 350 -4.27 22.25 -13.12
N VAL A 351 -5.01 21.72 -14.10
CA VAL A 351 -5.33 22.43 -15.34
C VAL A 351 -6.25 23.62 -14.99
N ALA A 352 -5.85 24.81 -15.42
CA ALA A 352 -6.50 26.08 -15.15
C ALA A 352 -7.69 26.36 -16.09
N ILE A 353 -8.71 27.03 -15.55
CA ILE A 353 -9.81 27.67 -16.26
C ILE A 353 -9.30 29.00 -16.86
N PRO A 354 -9.64 29.38 -18.11
CA PRO A 354 -9.01 30.51 -18.79
C PRO A 354 -9.59 31.87 -18.38
N GLY A 355 -8.71 32.80 -18.00
CA GLY A 355 -9.01 34.23 -17.88
C GLY A 355 -8.09 34.96 -16.89
N THR A 356 -7.32 35.94 -17.38
CA THR A 356 -6.49 36.98 -16.69
C THR A 356 -4.98 36.70 -16.47
N PRO A 357 -4.12 37.75 -16.55
CA PRO A 357 -2.85 37.69 -17.28
C PRO A 357 -1.59 37.36 -16.45
N ARG A 358 -0.58 36.91 -17.18
CA ARG A 358 0.79 36.58 -16.77
C ARG A 358 1.51 37.76 -16.10
N SER A 359 1.89 37.58 -14.84
CA SER A 359 3.13 38.11 -14.28
C SER A 359 3.46 37.35 -13.00
N ILE A 360 4.75 37.31 -12.61
CA ILE A 360 5.36 36.48 -11.54
C ILE A 360 5.89 35.13 -12.05
N THR A 361 6.96 35.19 -12.85
CA THR A 361 7.90 34.08 -13.02
C THR A 361 9.32 34.63 -12.86
N THR A 362 9.67 35.04 -11.64
CA THR A 362 11.04 35.39 -11.26
C THR A 362 11.13 35.57 -9.73
N SER A 363 11.24 34.46 -8.99
CA SER A 363 11.82 34.41 -7.63
C SER A 363 11.71 33.02 -6.98
N ILE A 364 12.24 31.98 -7.64
CA ILE A 364 12.52 30.69 -6.97
C ILE A 364 13.96 30.28 -7.29
N GLN A 365 14.90 30.98 -6.67
CA GLN A 365 16.31 30.58 -6.59
C GLN A 365 16.91 31.20 -5.32
N CYS A 366 16.50 30.66 -4.18
CA CYS A 366 17.32 30.57 -2.96
C CYS A 366 16.54 29.77 -1.92
N ILE A 367 17.26 29.21 -0.94
CA ILE A 367 16.82 28.29 0.12
C ILE A 367 17.03 26.81 -0.25
N ARG A 368 18.31 26.39 -0.21
CA ARG A 368 18.72 25.01 0.12
C ARG A 368 19.27 25.01 1.56
N LYS A 369 18.97 23.93 2.28
CA LYS A 369 19.53 23.48 3.58
C LYS A 369 19.23 24.35 4.81
N VAL A 370 18.04 24.16 5.37
CA VAL A 370 17.87 23.91 6.80
C VAL A 370 16.80 22.82 6.92
N SER A 371 17.11 21.70 7.56
CA SER A 371 16.12 20.73 8.05
C SER A 371 15.32 21.40 9.17
N ILE A 372 14.43 22.31 8.80
CA ILE A 372 13.48 22.94 9.71
C ILE A 372 12.39 21.89 9.93
N SER A 373 12.29 21.38 11.15
CA SER A 373 11.06 20.74 11.63
C SER A 373 9.90 21.70 11.29
N LEU A 374 9.14 21.39 10.24
CA LEU A 374 8.12 22.29 9.72
C LEU A 374 7.13 22.57 10.85
N VAL A 375 7.19 23.77 11.43
CA VAL A 375 6.21 24.20 12.43
C VAL A 375 4.92 24.48 11.66
N PRO A 376 3.81 23.78 11.95
CA PRO A 376 2.56 24.00 11.24
C PRO A 376 2.15 25.47 11.38
N THR A 377 2.11 26.19 10.27
CA THR A 377 1.72 27.60 10.26
C THR A 377 0.22 27.73 10.01
N PRO A 378 -0.44 28.78 10.51
CA PRO A 378 -1.83 29.09 10.15
C PRO A 378 -2.05 29.15 8.63
N TYR A 379 -1.09 29.73 7.90
CA TYR A 379 -1.13 29.81 6.43
C TYR A 379 -1.10 28.42 5.78
N TRP A 380 -0.25 27.52 6.28
CA TRP A 380 -0.21 26.14 5.80
C TRP A 380 -1.55 25.42 6.01
N VAL A 381 -2.17 25.53 7.21
CA VAL A 381 -3.49 24.93 7.48
C VAL A 381 -4.56 25.49 6.53
N LEU A 382 -4.61 26.81 6.35
CA LEU A 382 -5.58 27.47 5.48
C LEU A 382 -5.41 27.07 4.00
N SER A 383 -4.17 26.81 3.55
CA SER A 383 -3.86 26.48 2.15
C SER A 383 -4.56 25.20 1.65
N TRP A 384 -4.85 24.25 2.54
CA TRP A 384 -5.51 22.98 2.21
C TRP A 384 -6.88 22.83 2.88
N LYS A 385 -7.14 23.45 4.03
CA LYS A 385 -8.44 23.37 4.73
C LYS A 385 -9.62 23.73 3.82
N CYS A 386 -9.49 24.83 3.07
CA CYS A 386 -10.54 25.29 2.16
C CYS A 386 -10.76 24.37 0.94
N LYS A 387 -9.85 23.43 0.69
CA LYS A 387 -9.90 22.49 -0.44
C LYS A 387 -10.45 21.12 -0.04
N LEU A 388 -10.71 20.87 1.24
CA LEU A 388 -11.27 19.60 1.70
C LEU A 388 -12.60 19.32 0.99
N PRO A 389 -12.79 18.12 0.39
CA PRO A 389 -13.99 17.82 -0.39
C PRO A 389 -15.16 17.46 0.53
N LEU A 390 -15.62 18.41 1.33
CA LEU A 390 -16.70 18.23 2.31
C LEU A 390 -18.09 18.53 1.75
N GLN A 391 -18.19 19.22 0.61
CA GLN A 391 -19.45 19.75 0.09
C GLN A 391 -20.53 18.68 -0.08
N THR A 392 -20.20 17.53 -0.67
CA THR A 392 -21.15 16.43 -0.91
C THR A 392 -21.67 15.83 0.40
N ILE A 393 -20.78 15.52 1.35
CA ILE A 393 -21.17 14.97 2.68
C ILE A 393 -21.97 15.98 3.48
N MET A 394 -21.59 17.26 3.47
CA MET A 394 -22.33 18.30 4.18
C MET A 394 -23.73 18.50 3.59
N ARG A 395 -23.87 18.45 2.27
CA ARG A 395 -25.17 18.53 1.60
C ARG A 395 -26.05 17.32 1.91
N LEU A 396 -25.47 16.11 1.90
CA LEU A 396 -26.13 14.88 2.32
C LEU A 396 -26.68 15.01 3.75
N LEU A 397 -25.84 15.45 4.69
CA LEU A 397 -26.23 15.63 6.09
C LEU A 397 -27.34 16.67 6.24
N GLN A 398 -27.27 17.81 5.55
CA GLN A 398 -28.30 18.85 5.60
C GLN A 398 -29.70 18.34 5.18
N VAL A 399 -29.76 17.41 4.23
CA VAL A 399 -31.03 16.88 3.72
C VAL A 399 -31.52 15.69 4.55
N LEU A 400 -30.65 14.71 4.83
CA LEU A 400 -31.06 13.46 5.45
C LEU A 400 -31.21 13.55 6.97
N VAL A 401 -30.40 14.37 7.66
CA VAL A 401 -30.48 14.49 9.13
C VAL A 401 -31.88 14.92 9.59
N PRO A 402 -32.47 16.02 9.07
CA PRO A 402 -33.80 16.44 9.50
C PRO A 402 -34.89 15.41 9.17
N GLN A 403 -34.76 14.70 8.04
CA GLN A 403 -35.72 13.67 7.63
C GLN A 403 -35.68 12.45 8.57
N VAL A 404 -34.48 11.97 8.91
CA VAL A 404 -34.30 10.86 9.85
C VAL A 404 -34.78 11.26 11.24
N GLU A 405 -34.42 12.45 11.74
CA GLU A 405 -34.88 12.94 13.05
C GLU A 405 -36.41 13.05 13.11
N LYS A 406 -37.03 13.58 12.05
CA LYS A 406 -38.50 13.65 11.95
C LYS A 406 -39.14 12.26 12.01
N ILE A 407 -38.61 11.28 11.27
CA ILE A 407 -39.15 9.91 11.28
C ILE A 407 -39.00 9.25 12.66
N CYS A 408 -37.88 9.49 13.35
CA CYS A 408 -37.69 9.00 14.71
C CYS A 408 -38.71 9.59 15.69
N ILE A 409 -39.04 10.87 15.55
CA ILE A 409 -40.03 11.56 16.39
C ILE A 409 -41.46 11.10 16.04
N ASP A 410 -41.84 11.15 14.76
CA ASP A 410 -43.22 10.89 14.31
C ASP A 410 -43.66 9.44 14.56
N LYS A 411 -42.73 8.48 14.49
CA LYS A 411 -43.02 7.06 14.66
C LYS A 411 -42.53 6.47 16.00
N GLY A 412 -41.90 7.28 16.86
CA GLY A 412 -41.28 6.78 18.10
C GLY A 412 -40.22 5.69 17.87
N LEU A 413 -39.57 5.69 16.71
CA LEU A 413 -38.66 4.63 16.27
C LEU A 413 -37.28 4.79 16.90
N THR A 414 -36.80 3.75 17.58
CA THR A 414 -35.42 3.61 18.07
C THR A 414 -34.59 2.59 17.29
N ASP A 415 -35.22 1.84 16.39
CA ASP A 415 -34.62 0.66 15.76
C ASP A 415 -33.80 1.02 14.52
N GLU A 416 -32.53 0.60 14.52
CA GLU A 416 -31.56 0.81 13.44
C GLU A 416 -32.03 0.24 12.10
N SER A 417 -32.73 -0.90 12.12
CA SER A 417 -33.21 -1.58 10.92
C SER A 417 -34.25 -0.76 10.14
N GLU A 418 -35.14 -0.04 10.81
CA GLU A 418 -36.17 0.80 10.18
C GLU A 418 -35.57 2.05 9.53
N ILE A 419 -34.55 2.65 10.18
CA ILE A 419 -33.79 3.77 9.59
C ILE A 419 -33.05 3.30 8.34
N LEU A 420 -32.41 2.12 8.38
CA LEU A 420 -31.74 1.55 7.22
C LEU A 420 -32.71 1.25 6.07
N LYS A 421 -33.90 0.73 6.36
CA LYS A 421 -34.96 0.54 5.34
C LYS A 421 -35.39 1.86 4.72
N PHE A 422 -35.56 2.91 5.51
CA PHE A 422 -35.88 4.24 4.99
C PHE A 422 -34.78 4.75 4.05
N LEU A 423 -33.52 4.66 4.46
CA LEU A 423 -32.39 5.11 3.65
C LEU A 423 -32.23 4.30 2.36
N GLN A 424 -32.55 3.00 2.37
CA GLN A 424 -32.50 2.13 1.19
C GLN A 424 -33.53 2.52 0.12
N HIS A 425 -34.70 3.05 0.52
CA HIS A 425 -35.72 3.51 -0.43
C HIS A 425 -35.60 5.01 -0.76
N GLY A 426 -34.67 5.73 -0.11
CA GLY A 426 -34.41 7.14 -0.36
C GLY A 426 -33.71 7.37 -1.70
N THR A 427 -33.91 8.55 -2.29
CA THR A 427 -33.15 8.97 -3.48
C THR A 427 -32.47 10.32 -3.24
N LEU A 428 -31.25 10.45 -3.75
CA LEU A 428 -30.46 11.68 -3.69
C LEU A 428 -30.31 12.36 -5.07
N VAL A 429 -31.00 11.86 -6.08
CA VAL A 429 -30.95 12.39 -7.44
C VAL A 429 -31.41 13.86 -7.44
N GLY A 430 -30.58 14.75 -7.97
CA GLY A 430 -30.85 16.19 -8.05
C GLY A 430 -30.59 16.99 -6.75
N LEU A 431 -30.23 16.32 -5.65
CA LEU A 431 -29.99 16.97 -4.35
C LEU A 431 -28.50 17.23 -4.06
N LEU A 432 -27.64 16.38 -4.63
CA LEU A 432 -26.19 16.45 -4.50
C LEU A 432 -25.54 17.24 -5.65
N PRO A 433 -24.33 17.80 -5.45
CA PRO A 433 -23.54 18.36 -6.54
C PRO A 433 -23.27 17.33 -7.64
N VAL A 434 -23.07 17.83 -8.87
CA VAL A 434 -22.72 17.00 -10.02
C VAL A 434 -21.47 16.16 -9.71
N PRO A 435 -21.49 14.83 -9.95
CA PRO A 435 -20.34 14.00 -9.68
C PRO A 435 -19.17 14.35 -10.61
N HIS A 436 -17.97 14.40 -10.05
CA HIS A 436 -16.75 14.56 -10.84
C HIS A 436 -16.42 13.24 -11.53
N PRO A 437 -15.87 13.24 -12.75
CA PRO A 437 -15.47 12.00 -13.44
C PRO A 437 -14.61 11.10 -12.56
N ILE A 438 -14.82 9.79 -12.65
CA ILE A 438 -14.02 8.81 -11.90
C ILE A 438 -12.55 8.94 -12.32
N LEU A 439 -11.70 9.35 -11.38
CA LEU A 439 -10.26 9.47 -11.58
C LEU A 439 -9.56 8.22 -11.02
N ILE A 440 -8.84 7.50 -11.88
CA ILE A 440 -7.96 6.40 -11.45
C ILE A 440 -6.59 6.99 -11.12
N ARG A 441 -6.23 6.95 -9.85
CA ARG A 441 -4.91 7.36 -9.36
C ARG A 441 -3.92 6.23 -9.59
N LYS A 442 -2.79 6.54 -10.24
CA LYS A 442 -1.69 5.57 -10.38
C LYS A 442 -0.94 5.46 -9.05
N TYR A 443 -0.48 4.25 -8.72
CA TYR A 443 0.44 4.05 -7.61
C TYR A 443 1.70 4.90 -7.84
N GLN A 444 2.12 5.61 -6.79
CA GLN A 444 3.38 6.34 -6.77
C GLN A 444 4.28 5.70 -5.73
N ALA A 445 5.44 5.22 -6.17
CA ALA A 445 6.45 4.72 -5.26
C ALA A 445 6.89 5.84 -4.32
N ASN A 446 7.02 5.54 -3.03
CA ASN A 446 7.56 6.45 -2.04
C ASN A 446 8.69 5.75 -1.27
N ALA A 447 9.68 6.52 -0.80
CA ALA A 447 10.88 5.96 -0.16
C ALA A 447 10.54 5.08 1.06
N GLY A 448 9.47 5.41 1.79
CA GLY A 448 9.05 4.62 2.94
C GLY A 448 8.41 3.27 2.56
N THR A 449 7.71 3.18 1.43
CA THR A 449 7.17 1.92 0.90
C THR A 449 8.30 1.06 0.36
N ALA A 450 9.30 1.65 -0.30
CA ALA A 450 10.51 0.95 -0.71
C ALA A 450 11.26 0.37 0.51
N MET A 451 11.45 1.17 1.57
CA MET A 451 12.11 0.70 2.80
C MET A 451 11.33 -0.40 3.52
N TRP A 452 10.00 -0.26 3.62
CA TRP A 452 9.14 -1.29 4.20
C TRP A 452 9.25 -2.59 3.41
N PHE A 453 9.19 -2.49 2.08
CA PHE A 453 9.28 -3.62 1.17
C PHE A 453 10.64 -4.32 1.28
N ARG A 454 11.74 -3.57 1.30
CA ARG A 454 13.10 -4.09 1.54
C ARG A 454 13.18 -4.90 2.82
N THR A 455 12.69 -4.31 3.92
CA THR A 455 12.71 -4.92 5.25
C THR A 455 11.88 -6.20 5.27
N TYR A 456 10.70 -6.17 4.63
CA TYR A 456 9.83 -7.33 4.49
C TYR A 456 10.52 -8.45 3.70
N MET A 457 11.10 -8.15 2.54
CA MET A 457 11.77 -9.15 1.69
C MET A 457 12.94 -9.80 2.41
N TRP A 458 13.84 -9.02 3.02
CA TRP A 458 14.95 -9.59 3.81
C TRP A 458 14.45 -10.37 5.03
N GLY A 459 13.34 -9.97 5.63
CA GLY A 459 12.68 -10.72 6.70
C GLY A 459 12.15 -12.09 6.24
N VAL A 460 11.52 -12.15 5.06
CA VAL A 460 11.06 -13.41 4.44
C VAL A 460 12.24 -14.30 4.10
N VAL A 461 13.27 -13.75 3.43
CA VAL A 461 14.50 -14.47 3.11
C VAL A 461 15.14 -15.04 4.37
N TYR A 462 15.24 -14.25 5.44
CA TYR A 462 15.79 -14.75 6.71
C TYR A 462 14.93 -15.87 7.29
N LEU A 463 13.64 -15.64 7.52
CA LEU A 463 12.78 -16.59 8.22
C LEU A 463 12.64 -17.93 7.50
N ARG A 464 12.59 -17.93 6.16
CA ARG A 464 12.47 -19.17 5.38
C ARG A 464 13.74 -19.99 5.32
N ASN A 465 14.88 -19.38 5.62
CA ASN A 465 16.20 -19.99 5.55
C ASN A 465 16.81 -20.25 6.93
N VAL A 466 16.03 -20.11 8.00
CA VAL A 466 16.45 -20.39 9.38
C VAL A 466 16.25 -21.85 9.75
N ASP A 467 15.12 -22.46 9.35
CA ASP A 467 14.79 -23.83 9.71
C ASP A 467 13.92 -24.52 8.64
N PRO A 468 14.45 -25.50 7.89
CA PRO A 468 15.86 -25.90 7.87
C PRO A 468 16.77 -24.79 7.29
N PRO A 469 18.03 -24.66 7.74
CA PRO A 469 19.01 -23.77 7.11
C PRO A 469 19.18 -24.03 5.60
N ILE A 470 19.63 -23.02 4.83
CA ILE A 470 19.90 -23.13 3.36
C ILE A 470 20.74 -24.37 3.01
N TRP A 471 21.65 -24.75 3.90
CA TRP A 471 22.61 -25.85 3.73
C TRP A 471 22.28 -27.09 4.57
N TYR A 472 21.04 -27.19 5.05
CA TYR A 472 20.59 -28.35 5.80
C TYR A 472 20.76 -29.63 4.96
N ASP A 473 21.28 -30.68 5.59
CA ASP A 473 21.60 -31.96 4.95
C ASP A 473 22.67 -31.87 3.83
N THR A 474 23.52 -30.83 3.88
CA THR A 474 24.71 -30.72 3.02
C THR A 474 25.99 -30.68 3.86
N ASP A 475 27.13 -31.06 3.25
CA ASP A 475 28.44 -30.95 3.89
C ASP A 475 28.93 -29.49 4.04
N VAL A 476 28.16 -28.51 3.55
CA VAL A 476 28.51 -27.09 3.59
C VAL A 476 28.37 -26.57 5.02
N ARG A 477 29.52 -26.28 5.65
CA ARG A 477 29.59 -25.63 6.97
C ARG A 477 29.92 -24.16 6.83
N LEU A 478 29.04 -23.29 7.32
CA LEU A 478 29.36 -21.88 7.51
C LEU A 478 30.29 -21.77 8.72
N PHE A 479 31.45 -21.15 8.55
CA PHE A 479 32.35 -20.88 9.67
C PHE A 479 31.77 -19.77 10.55
N GLU A 480 31.50 -20.08 11.82
CA GLU A 480 31.14 -19.05 12.81
C GLU A 480 32.39 -18.24 13.14
N ILE A 481 32.51 -17.05 12.55
CA ILE A 481 33.52 -16.08 12.95
C ILE A 481 33.00 -15.44 14.25
N GLN A 482 33.62 -15.76 15.38
CA GLN A 482 33.37 -15.02 16.62
C GLN A 482 33.59 -13.53 16.35
N LYS A 483 32.56 -12.71 16.55
CA LYS A 483 32.71 -11.26 16.54
C LYS A 483 33.66 -10.89 17.68
N MET A 484 34.80 -10.27 17.35
CA MET A 484 35.68 -9.63 18.32
C MET A 484 34.94 -8.50 19.07
#